data_AF-A0A1M5VHR4-F1
#
_entry.id   AF-A0A1M5VHR4-F1
#
_cell.length_a   1.000
_cell.length_b   1.000
_cell.length_c   1.000
_cell.angle_alpha   90.00
_cell.angle_beta   90.00
_cell.angle_gamma   90.00
#
_symmetry.space_group_name_H-M   'P 1'
#
loop_
_entity.id
_entity.type
_entity.pdbx_description
1 polymer ?
#
loop_
_entity_poly.entity_id
_entity_poly.type
_entity_poly.pdbx_seq_one_letter_code
_entity_poly.pdbx_strand_id
1 'polypeptide(L)'
;MYLAFTDTGGQRHYELRQSIFDTDRSCYTSRLIFDLGFDPRRFITRLDEDICYFSDELVDCLGHITDSDPTTLLEDLLWDFLPAEERGRLGIFRHRRRVAVRPLSREERSAIERQVHLFDRRRLYYLRYGAADQSRLARINPKLYRPLLQKSRDEREFYFRDLEKVLHVNELKTYVFAIFDLQRHFRQTYSATMPEALDQIEIADRFVNDLCGLNSDPLFSAGLPPADSLRDHLVRYLIMFFDYGYGRRSLFDDFLREFMGRHRSFQWPDRKPTISTSRVETIFEMTWQELQAMSKRELTRLYRRRAKQLHPDSGGDHQQFIDLNAAYASLLIRKKS
;
A
#
# COMPACT_ATOMS: atom_id res chain seq x y z
N MET A 1 18.33 -3.97 -1.51
CA MET A 1 18.72 -2.69 -2.13
C MET A 1 17.46 -1.94 -2.50
N TYR A 2 17.52 -0.62 -2.50
CA TYR A 2 16.38 0.25 -2.80
C TYR A 2 16.87 1.54 -3.45
N LEU A 3 15.98 2.17 -4.22
CA LEU A 3 16.20 3.49 -4.80
C LEU A 3 15.77 4.54 -3.76
N ALA A 4 16.72 5.36 -3.34
CA ALA A 4 16.51 6.53 -2.51
C ALA A 4 16.61 7.79 -3.37
N PHE A 5 15.99 8.88 -2.91
CA PHE A 5 16.23 10.19 -3.46
C PHE A 5 16.16 11.28 -2.40
N THR A 6 16.93 12.34 -2.61
CA THR A 6 16.93 13.57 -1.80
C THR A 6 16.52 14.74 -2.68
N ASP A 7 15.78 15.69 -2.11
CA ASP A 7 15.37 16.91 -2.80
C ASP A 7 16.39 18.00 -2.46
N THR A 8 17.30 18.31 -3.38
CA THR A 8 18.30 19.39 -3.25
C THR A 8 17.97 20.52 -4.22
N GLY A 9 17.54 21.67 -3.71
CA GLY A 9 17.27 22.86 -4.53
C GLY A 9 16.14 22.71 -5.56
N GLY A 10 15.16 21.84 -5.29
CA GLY A 10 14.06 21.55 -6.22
C GLY A 10 14.37 20.51 -7.28
N GLN A 11 15.59 19.95 -7.28
CA GLN A 11 15.98 18.82 -8.12
C GLN A 11 16.14 17.57 -7.26
N ARG A 12 15.69 16.44 -7.81
CA ARG A 12 15.81 15.13 -7.16
C ARG A 12 17.15 14.52 -7.49
N HIS A 13 17.91 14.22 -6.46
CA HIS A 13 19.15 13.46 -6.55
C HIS A 13 18.88 12.01 -6.15
N TYR A 14 19.25 11.05 -6.98
CA TYR A 14 18.91 9.64 -6.85
C TYR A 14 20.12 8.81 -6.44
N GLU A 15 19.90 7.87 -5.53
CA GLU A 15 20.96 7.03 -4.97
C GLU A 15 20.47 5.59 -4.82
N LEU A 16 21.34 4.62 -5.09
CA LEU A 16 21.12 3.22 -4.75
C LEU A 16 21.69 2.94 -3.37
N ARG A 17 20.84 2.45 -2.46
CA ARG A 17 21.22 2.16 -1.08
C ARG A 17 20.89 0.71 -0.70
N GLN A 18 21.58 0.21 0.32
CA GLN A 18 21.33 -1.11 0.90
C GLN A 18 21.22 -1.04 2.41
N SER A 19 20.25 -1.79 2.95
CA SER A 19 20.15 -2.03 4.38
C SER A 19 21.18 -3.06 4.81
N ILE A 20 22.00 -2.70 5.78
CA ILE A 20 23.03 -3.54 6.40
C ILE A 20 22.74 -3.60 7.90
N PHE A 21 22.92 -4.77 8.50
CA PHE A 21 22.78 -4.92 9.94
C PHE A 21 24.06 -4.44 10.63
N ASP A 22 23.91 -3.43 11.48
CA ASP A 22 24.96 -2.94 12.37
C ASP A 22 24.89 -3.74 13.68
N THR A 23 25.95 -4.52 13.96
CA THR A 23 26.05 -5.35 15.16
C THR A 23 26.16 -4.52 16.44
N ASP A 24 26.80 -3.36 16.36
CA ASP A 24 27.10 -2.53 17.54
C ASP A 24 25.83 -1.83 18.02
N ARG A 25 25.02 -1.36 17.07
CA ARG A 25 23.73 -0.70 17.34
C ARG A 25 22.54 -1.67 17.38
N SER A 26 22.76 -2.95 17.02
CA SER A 26 21.73 -3.98 16.88
C SER A 26 20.54 -3.53 16.02
N CYS A 27 20.82 -2.72 14.99
CA CYS A 27 19.80 -2.13 14.11
C CYS A 27 20.25 -2.14 12.64
N TYR A 28 19.31 -1.95 11.70
CA TYR A 28 19.66 -1.86 10.28
C TYR A 28 19.96 -0.40 9.89
N THR A 29 21.14 -0.18 9.34
CA THR A 29 21.58 1.11 8.78
C THR A 29 21.60 1.05 7.25
N SER A 30 21.52 2.21 6.59
CA SER A 30 21.66 2.29 5.14
C SER A 30 23.11 2.58 4.74
N ARG A 31 23.56 1.94 3.65
CA ARG A 31 24.83 2.22 2.98
C ARG A 31 24.56 2.64 1.54
N LEU A 32 25.23 3.71 1.10
CA LEU A 32 25.26 4.11 -0.30
C LEU A 32 26.08 3.10 -1.11
N ILE A 33 25.50 2.62 -2.21
CA ILE A 33 26.16 1.71 -3.16
C ILE A 33 26.61 2.49 -4.38
N PHE A 34 25.69 3.24 -4.97
CA PHE A 34 25.94 3.94 -6.22
C PHE A 34 25.15 5.24 -6.25
N ASP A 35 25.78 6.27 -6.78
CA ASP A 35 25.17 7.58 -6.95
C ASP A 35 24.68 7.72 -8.40
N LEU A 36 23.36 7.85 -8.59
CA LEU A 36 22.73 7.99 -9.90
C LEU A 36 22.59 9.47 -10.32
N GLY A 37 22.96 10.41 -9.46
CA GLY A 37 22.83 11.84 -9.74
C GLY A 37 21.39 12.29 -9.95
N PHE A 38 21.21 13.34 -10.76
CA PHE A 38 19.89 13.97 -10.98
C PHE A 38 19.01 13.28 -12.03
N ASP A 39 19.60 12.46 -12.91
CA ASP A 39 18.88 11.80 -14.00
C ASP A 39 19.32 10.34 -14.17
N PRO A 40 18.60 9.39 -13.55
CA PRO A 40 18.87 7.97 -13.65
C PRO A 40 18.79 7.42 -15.09
N ARG A 41 18.14 8.14 -16.01
CA ARG A 41 18.00 7.70 -17.41
C ARG A 41 19.32 7.66 -18.15
N ARG A 42 20.34 8.40 -17.68
CA ARG A 42 21.69 8.38 -18.26
C ARG A 42 22.36 7.02 -18.20
N PHE A 43 21.95 6.19 -17.24
CA PHE A 43 22.44 4.83 -17.06
C PHE A 43 21.61 3.79 -17.82
N ILE A 44 20.65 4.23 -18.63
CA ILE A 44 19.76 3.38 -19.44
C ILE A 44 20.03 3.69 -20.91
N THR A 45 20.75 2.81 -21.59
CA THR A 45 21.06 2.93 -23.01
C THR A 45 20.05 2.13 -23.82
N ARG A 46 19.39 2.81 -24.78
CA ARG A 46 18.53 2.16 -25.77
C ARG A 46 19.37 1.87 -27.02
N LEU A 47 19.61 0.59 -27.31
CA LEU A 47 20.35 0.17 -28.50
C LEU A 47 19.44 0.00 -29.71
N ASP A 48 18.22 -0.52 -29.53
CA ASP A 48 17.20 -0.74 -30.57
C ASP A 48 15.78 -0.35 -30.10
N GLU A 49 14.77 -0.46 -30.97
CA GLU A 49 13.36 -0.17 -30.63
C GLU A 49 12.84 -1.02 -29.45
N ASP A 50 13.50 -2.12 -29.08
CA ASP A 50 12.92 -3.12 -28.18
C ASP A 50 13.78 -3.59 -26.99
N ILE A 51 15.00 -3.07 -26.78
CA ILE A 51 15.83 -3.52 -25.65
C ILE A 51 16.59 -2.34 -25.01
N CYS A 52 16.41 -2.18 -23.71
CA CYS A 52 17.20 -1.29 -22.86
C CYS A 52 18.30 -2.07 -22.15
N TYR A 53 19.50 -1.49 -22.13
CA TYR A 53 20.64 -1.98 -21.36
C TYR A 53 20.98 -0.99 -20.27
N PHE A 54 21.46 -1.50 -19.15
CA PHE A 54 22.06 -0.67 -18.10
C PHE A 54 23.54 -0.49 -18.38
N SER A 55 24.11 0.66 -18.01
CA SER A 55 25.55 0.92 -18.15
C SER A 55 26.39 -0.14 -17.45
N ASP A 56 27.49 -0.57 -18.08
CA ASP A 56 28.39 -1.60 -17.56
C ASP A 56 28.92 -1.27 -16.15
N GLU A 57 29.26 0.00 -15.90
CA GLU A 57 29.71 0.47 -14.57
C GLU A 57 28.70 0.14 -13.46
N LEU A 58 27.41 0.32 -13.73
CA LEU A 58 26.34 0.05 -12.78
C LEU A 58 26.17 -1.47 -12.59
N VAL A 59 26.17 -2.23 -13.67
CA VAL A 59 26.02 -3.69 -13.64
C VAL A 59 27.19 -4.34 -12.87
N ASP A 60 28.42 -3.91 -13.16
CA ASP A 60 29.63 -4.40 -12.49
C ASP A 60 29.65 -4.05 -11.00
N CYS A 61 29.30 -2.80 -10.65
CA CYS A 61 29.20 -2.37 -9.26
C CYS A 61 28.22 -3.24 -8.46
N LEU A 62 27.04 -3.52 -9.01
CA LEU A 62 26.06 -4.38 -8.34
C LEU A 62 26.47 -5.85 -8.34
N GLY A 63 27.12 -6.34 -9.40
CA GLY A 63 27.63 -7.72 -9.50
C GLY A 63 28.62 -8.08 -8.39
N HIS A 64 29.38 -7.11 -7.88
CA HIS A 64 30.28 -7.31 -6.74
C HIS A 64 29.58 -7.37 -5.38
N ILE A 65 28.33 -6.93 -5.28
CA ILE A 65 27.61 -6.76 -4.01
C ILE A 65 26.45 -7.75 -3.88
N THR A 66 25.84 -8.16 -4.99
CA THR A 66 24.69 -9.08 -5.00
C THR A 66 25.01 -10.43 -5.60
N ASP A 67 24.56 -11.49 -4.94
CA ASP A 67 24.52 -12.85 -5.50
C ASP A 67 23.38 -13.06 -6.52
N SER A 68 22.50 -12.07 -6.67
CA SER A 68 21.37 -12.10 -7.61
C SER A 68 21.75 -11.45 -8.93
N ASP A 69 21.05 -11.80 -10.00
CA ASP A 69 21.20 -11.12 -11.30
C ASP A 69 20.98 -9.59 -11.14
N PRO A 70 22.02 -8.77 -11.37
CA PRO A 70 21.95 -7.32 -11.19
C PRO A 70 20.99 -6.67 -12.18
N THR A 71 20.82 -7.24 -13.38
CA THR A 71 19.94 -6.72 -14.43
C THR A 71 18.48 -6.73 -13.96
N THR A 72 17.99 -7.89 -13.49
CA THR A 72 16.60 -7.98 -12.99
C THR A 72 16.37 -7.02 -11.81
N LEU A 73 17.36 -6.84 -10.94
CA LEU A 73 17.23 -5.94 -9.79
C LEU A 73 17.18 -4.47 -10.24
N LEU A 74 17.98 -4.08 -11.23
CA LEU A 74 17.95 -2.74 -11.82
C LEU A 74 16.64 -2.45 -12.55
N GLU A 75 16.07 -3.44 -13.26
CA GLU A 75 14.73 -3.31 -13.87
C GLU A 75 13.65 -2.98 -12.83
N ASP A 76 13.70 -3.62 -11.66
CA ASP A 76 12.75 -3.37 -10.58
C ASP A 76 12.95 -2.01 -9.91
N LEU A 77 14.21 -1.60 -9.69
CA LEU A 77 14.57 -0.34 -9.01
C LEU A 77 14.39 0.89 -9.89
N LEU A 78 14.74 0.79 -11.18
CA LEU A 78 14.66 1.88 -12.14
C LEU A 78 13.37 1.84 -12.97
N TRP A 79 12.39 1.04 -12.54
CA TRP A 79 11.12 0.85 -13.23
C TRP A 79 10.47 2.15 -13.70
N ASP A 80 10.41 3.17 -12.84
CA ASP A 80 9.76 4.44 -13.13
C ASP A 80 10.51 5.28 -14.19
N PHE A 81 11.78 4.96 -14.47
CA PHE A 81 12.62 5.63 -15.47
C PHE A 81 12.67 4.88 -16.81
N LEU A 82 12.21 3.63 -16.85
CA LEU A 82 12.16 2.85 -18.09
C LEU A 82 11.13 3.43 -19.08
N PRO A 83 11.40 3.35 -20.40
CA PRO A 83 10.44 3.71 -21.43
C PRO A 83 9.09 2.97 -21.25
N ALA A 84 8.00 3.59 -21.71
CA ALA A 84 6.66 3.03 -21.55
C ALA A 84 6.49 1.66 -22.24
N GLU A 85 7.14 1.48 -23.39
CA GLU A 85 7.18 0.22 -24.15
C GLU A 85 7.79 -0.90 -23.29
N GLU A 86 8.93 -0.62 -22.65
CA GLU A 86 9.65 -1.64 -21.88
C GLU A 86 8.90 -2.00 -20.62
N ARG A 87 8.27 -1.01 -19.97
CA ARG A 87 7.36 -1.25 -18.85
C ARG A 87 6.17 -2.11 -19.25
N GLY A 88 5.67 -1.96 -20.48
CA GLY A 88 4.62 -2.82 -21.03
C GLY A 88 5.09 -4.27 -21.17
N ARG A 89 6.26 -4.50 -21.77
CA ARG A 89 6.82 -5.85 -21.98
C ARG A 89 7.21 -6.52 -20.66
N LEU A 90 8.02 -5.85 -19.83
CA LEU A 90 8.49 -6.36 -18.54
C LEU A 90 7.37 -6.47 -17.52
N GLY A 91 6.32 -5.65 -17.61
CA GLY A 91 5.21 -5.64 -16.65
C GLY A 91 4.45 -6.96 -16.60
N ILE A 92 4.44 -7.71 -17.70
CA ILE A 92 3.85 -9.04 -17.80
C ILE A 92 4.61 -10.07 -16.93
N PHE A 93 5.91 -9.83 -16.71
CA PHE A 93 6.82 -10.74 -16.00
C PHE A 93 7.20 -10.25 -14.61
N ARG A 94 7.11 -8.94 -14.33
CA ARG A 94 7.49 -8.27 -13.07
C ARG A 94 6.91 -8.95 -11.82
N HIS A 95 5.67 -9.43 -11.90
CA HIS A 95 4.98 -10.09 -10.78
C HIS A 95 4.96 -11.63 -10.87
N ARG A 96 5.64 -12.23 -11.87
CA ARG A 96 5.71 -13.69 -12.04
C ARG A 96 6.77 -14.36 -11.18
N ARG A 97 7.65 -13.60 -10.51
CA ARG A 97 8.44 -14.11 -9.39
C ARG A 97 7.46 -14.45 -8.26
N ARG A 98 6.93 -15.67 -8.32
CA ARG A 98 6.08 -16.26 -7.28
C ARG A 98 6.89 -16.24 -6.00
N VAL A 99 6.65 -15.26 -5.12
CA VAL A 99 7.05 -15.38 -3.73
C VAL A 99 6.30 -16.60 -3.20
N ALA A 100 6.98 -17.74 -3.15
CA ALA A 100 6.42 -18.95 -2.59
C ALA A 100 5.93 -18.58 -1.19
N VAL A 101 4.62 -18.67 -0.96
CA VAL A 101 4.00 -18.23 0.29
C VAL A 101 4.35 -19.22 1.40
N ARG A 102 5.61 -19.21 1.83
CA ARG A 102 6.09 -20.11 2.88
C ARG A 102 5.40 -19.76 4.20
N PRO A 103 5.13 -20.74 5.07
CA PRO A 103 4.71 -20.45 6.44
C PRO A 103 5.76 -19.57 7.14
N LEU A 104 5.33 -18.77 8.10
CA LEU A 104 6.25 -17.96 8.91
C LEU A 104 6.99 -18.87 9.89
N SER A 105 8.31 -18.80 9.89
CA SER A 105 9.13 -19.44 10.92
C SER A 105 8.91 -18.74 12.27
N ARG A 106 9.26 -19.43 13.37
CA ARG A 106 9.20 -18.86 14.72
C ARG A 106 10.13 -17.65 14.87
N GLU A 107 11.29 -17.71 14.22
CA GLU A 107 12.28 -16.64 14.17
C GLU A 107 11.73 -15.40 13.43
N GLU A 108 11.09 -15.60 12.27
CA GLU A 108 10.47 -14.51 11.52
C GLU A 108 9.39 -13.80 12.36
N ARG A 109 8.55 -14.55 13.10
CA ARG A 109 7.53 -13.95 13.98
C ARG A 109 8.15 -13.10 15.08
N SER A 110 9.19 -13.63 15.73
CA SER A 110 9.91 -12.93 16.79
C SER A 110 10.69 -11.72 16.24
N ALA A 111 11.16 -11.79 14.99
CA ALA A 111 11.79 -10.67 14.30
C ALA A 111 10.75 -9.58 13.96
N ILE A 112 9.53 -9.95 13.55
CA ILE A 112 8.45 -8.99 13.29
C ILE A 112 8.14 -8.20 14.57
N GLU A 113 7.95 -8.90 15.70
CA GLU A 113 7.61 -8.26 16.97
C GLU A 113 8.72 -7.31 17.47
N ARG A 114 9.99 -7.64 17.23
CA ARG A 114 11.12 -6.81 17.64
C ARG A 114 11.44 -5.67 16.67
N GLN A 115 11.35 -5.91 15.37
CA GLN A 115 11.85 -4.97 14.36
C GLN A 115 10.76 -4.05 13.82
N VAL A 116 9.48 -4.46 13.83
CA VAL A 116 8.41 -3.72 13.15
C VAL A 116 7.69 -2.82 14.14
N HIS A 117 7.89 -1.52 14.00
CA HIS A 117 7.29 -0.53 14.88
C HIS A 117 5.76 -0.51 14.77
N LEU A 118 5.04 -0.20 15.85
CA LEU A 118 3.58 -0.16 15.85
C LEU A 118 3.05 0.79 14.77
N PHE A 119 3.69 1.95 14.60
CA PHE A 119 3.37 2.91 13.53
C PHE A 119 3.41 2.27 12.13
N ASP A 120 4.44 1.47 11.82
CA ASP A 120 4.56 0.77 10.54
C ASP A 120 3.42 -0.24 10.34
N ARG A 121 2.99 -0.91 11.42
CA ARG A 121 1.86 -1.85 11.38
C ARG A 121 0.56 -1.15 11.03
N ARG A 122 0.33 0.02 11.63
CA ARG A 122 -0.86 0.85 11.38
C ARG A 122 -0.88 1.36 9.93
N ARG A 123 0.27 1.79 9.41
CA ARG A 123 0.43 2.18 7.99
C ARG A 123 0.03 1.07 7.05
N LEU A 124 0.61 -0.13 7.22
CA LEU A 124 0.29 -1.29 6.39
C LEU A 124 -1.19 -1.71 6.51
N TYR A 125 -1.76 -1.62 7.71
CA TYR A 125 -3.17 -1.95 7.91
C TYR A 125 -4.07 -1.04 7.08
N TYR A 126 -3.90 0.27 7.19
CA TYR A 126 -4.72 1.21 6.44
C TYR A 126 -4.50 1.05 4.93
N LEU A 127 -3.25 0.93 4.48
CA LEU A 127 -2.94 0.76 3.06
C LEU A 127 -3.56 -0.52 2.48
N ARG A 128 -3.78 -1.55 3.31
CA ARG A 128 -4.41 -2.80 2.89
C ARG A 128 -5.93 -2.79 2.98
N TYR A 129 -6.51 -2.21 4.02
CA TYR A 129 -7.94 -2.36 4.30
C TYR A 129 -8.74 -1.07 4.12
N GLY A 130 -8.07 0.09 4.04
CA GLY A 130 -8.72 1.41 3.98
C GLY A 130 -9.47 1.81 5.26
N ALA A 131 -9.36 1.02 6.32
CA ALA A 131 -10.14 1.20 7.54
C ALA A 131 -9.41 2.11 8.55
N ALA A 132 -10.12 3.16 9.00
CA ALA A 132 -9.66 4.01 10.09
C ALA A 132 -9.72 3.29 11.45
N ASP A 133 -10.70 2.39 11.65
CA ASP A 133 -10.77 1.54 12.83
C ASP A 133 -9.65 0.48 12.82
N GLN A 134 -8.72 0.61 13.77
CA GLN A 134 -7.59 -0.29 13.94
C GLN A 134 -7.76 -1.29 15.10
N SER A 135 -8.96 -1.46 15.65
CA SER A 135 -9.26 -2.45 16.69
C SER A 135 -8.82 -3.87 16.31
N ARG A 136 -8.78 -4.18 15.00
CA ARG A 136 -8.39 -5.49 14.44
C ARG A 136 -6.92 -5.57 14.04
N LEU A 137 -6.08 -4.59 14.38
CA LEU A 137 -4.65 -4.56 14.05
C LEU A 137 -3.90 -5.81 14.54
N ALA A 138 -4.31 -6.37 15.69
CA ALA A 138 -3.73 -7.59 16.24
C ALA A 138 -4.07 -8.86 15.42
N ARG A 139 -5.17 -8.85 14.66
CA ARG A 139 -5.66 -10.01 13.88
C ARG A 139 -5.08 -10.07 12.47
N ILE A 140 -4.28 -9.09 12.09
CA ILE A 140 -3.63 -9.01 10.78
C ILE A 140 -2.72 -10.22 10.60
N ASN A 141 -2.77 -10.81 9.40
CA ASN A 141 -1.85 -11.89 9.03
C ASN A 141 -0.40 -11.39 9.13
N PRO A 142 0.45 -11.95 10.02
CA PRO A 142 1.80 -11.43 10.22
C PRO A 142 2.69 -11.49 8.97
N LYS A 143 2.31 -12.28 7.94
CA LYS A 143 3.01 -12.32 6.64
C LYS A 143 3.06 -10.96 5.95
N LEU A 144 2.16 -10.06 6.31
CA LEU A 144 2.14 -8.69 5.82
C LEU A 144 3.34 -7.86 6.21
N TYR A 145 3.98 -8.20 7.33
CA TYR A 145 5.12 -7.45 7.84
C TYR A 145 6.45 -7.95 7.27
N ARG A 146 6.45 -9.07 6.53
CA ARG A 146 7.65 -9.63 5.90
C ARG A 146 8.42 -8.61 5.04
N PRO A 147 7.79 -7.77 4.22
CA PRO A 147 8.50 -6.77 3.43
C PRO A 147 9.24 -5.71 4.27
N LEU A 148 9.04 -5.64 5.58
CA LEU A 148 9.71 -4.68 6.48
C LEU A 148 10.86 -5.32 7.28
N LEU A 149 10.99 -6.65 7.25
CA LEU A 149 12.04 -7.37 7.94
C LEU A 149 13.39 -7.10 7.29
N GLN A 150 14.43 -7.00 8.11
CA GLN A 150 15.81 -6.81 7.67
C GLN A 150 16.05 -5.52 6.85
N LYS A 151 15.25 -4.48 7.15
CA LYS A 151 15.32 -3.19 6.48
C LYS A 151 15.65 -2.09 7.46
N SER A 152 16.49 -1.15 7.01
CA SER A 152 16.77 0.10 7.69
C SER A 152 15.52 0.99 7.73
N ARG A 153 15.53 1.97 8.65
CA ARG A 153 14.45 2.97 8.74
C ARG A 153 14.27 3.70 7.41
N ASP A 154 15.37 4.07 6.76
CA ASP A 154 15.38 4.74 5.46
C ASP A 154 14.68 3.91 4.37
N GLU A 155 15.06 2.64 4.21
CA GLU A 155 14.43 1.75 3.22
C GLU A 155 12.92 1.60 3.46
N ARG A 156 12.51 1.48 4.73
CA ARG A 156 11.09 1.39 5.07
C ARG A 156 10.33 2.66 4.72
N GLU A 157 10.92 3.84 4.91
CA GLU A 157 10.27 5.11 4.56
C GLU A 157 10.08 5.26 3.05
N PHE A 158 11.05 4.84 2.23
CA PHE A 158 10.87 4.79 0.77
C PHE A 158 9.83 3.74 0.35
N TYR A 159 9.81 2.58 1.01
CA TYR A 159 8.79 1.56 0.77
C TYR A 159 7.38 2.09 1.07
N PHE A 160 7.18 2.74 2.21
CA PHE A 160 5.88 3.36 2.54
C PHE A 160 5.54 4.51 1.60
N ARG A 161 6.52 5.34 1.21
CA ARG A 161 6.32 6.42 0.26
C ARG A 161 5.77 5.93 -1.08
N ASP A 162 6.23 4.76 -1.54
CA ASP A 162 5.71 4.15 -2.76
C ASP A 162 4.29 3.61 -2.58
N LEU A 163 4.03 2.90 -1.47
CA LEU A 163 2.69 2.39 -1.17
C LEU A 163 1.65 3.51 -0.97
N GLU A 164 2.05 4.62 -0.36
CA GLU A 164 1.19 5.78 -0.08
C GLU A 164 0.72 6.49 -1.37
N LYS A 165 1.39 6.27 -2.52
CA LYS A 165 0.95 6.82 -3.83
C LYS A 165 -0.45 6.35 -4.25
N VAL A 166 -0.94 5.23 -3.70
CA VAL A 166 -2.29 4.72 -3.98
C VAL A 166 -3.39 5.52 -3.28
N LEU A 167 -3.04 6.35 -2.29
CA LEU A 167 -4.00 7.10 -1.51
C LEU A 167 -4.61 8.24 -2.32
N HIS A 168 -5.93 8.36 -2.25
CA HIS A 168 -6.61 9.50 -2.83
C HIS A 168 -6.46 10.74 -1.93
N VAL A 169 -6.51 11.92 -2.55
CA VAL A 169 -6.43 13.24 -1.88
C VAL A 169 -7.41 13.34 -0.70
N ASN A 170 -8.61 12.79 -0.85
CA ASN A 170 -9.68 12.78 0.16
C ASN A 170 -9.54 11.69 1.24
N GLU A 171 -8.46 10.91 1.19
CA GLU A 171 -8.11 9.88 2.18
C GLU A 171 -6.87 10.27 3.00
N LEU A 172 -6.08 11.27 2.57
CA LEU A 172 -4.82 11.63 3.21
C LEU A 172 -4.99 12.00 4.68
N LYS A 173 -5.95 12.88 5.01
CA LYS A 173 -6.22 13.25 6.42
C LYS A 173 -6.74 12.06 7.24
N THR A 174 -7.63 11.24 6.67
CA THR A 174 -8.14 10.02 7.31
C THR A 174 -7.03 9.00 7.54
N TYR A 175 -6.10 8.88 6.60
CA TYR A 175 -4.93 8.04 6.70
C TYR A 175 -4.06 8.48 7.87
N VAL A 176 -3.72 9.78 7.96
CA VAL A 176 -2.95 10.33 9.10
C VAL A 176 -3.67 10.06 10.42
N PHE A 177 -4.97 10.34 10.48
CA PHE A 177 -5.79 10.07 11.67
C PHE A 177 -5.69 8.62 12.13
N ALA A 178 -5.75 7.68 11.19
CA ALA A 178 -5.65 6.26 11.47
C ALA A 178 -4.24 5.83 11.89
N ILE A 179 -3.18 6.21 11.17
CA ILE A 179 -1.82 5.71 11.43
C ILE A 179 -1.23 6.25 12.75
N PHE A 180 -1.64 7.46 13.13
CA PHE A 180 -1.32 8.01 14.45
C PHE A 180 -2.26 7.52 15.55
N ASP A 181 -3.32 6.79 15.20
CA ASP A 181 -4.34 6.27 16.14
C ASP A 181 -4.89 7.38 17.03
N LEU A 182 -5.26 8.50 16.40
CA LEU A 182 -5.74 9.70 17.09
C LEU A 182 -7.08 9.46 17.80
N GLN A 183 -7.85 8.47 17.33
CA GLN A 183 -9.07 8.00 17.98
C GLN A 183 -8.89 7.69 19.47
N ARG A 184 -7.70 7.29 19.93
CA ARG A 184 -7.45 6.93 21.34
C ARG A 184 -7.64 8.09 22.32
N HIS A 185 -7.54 9.33 21.82
CA HIS A 185 -7.71 10.54 22.63
C HIS A 185 -9.17 10.89 22.86
N PHE A 186 -10.08 10.25 22.13
CA PHE A 186 -11.51 10.53 22.12
C PHE A 186 -12.30 9.39 22.76
N ARG A 187 -13.27 9.73 23.62
CA ARG A 187 -14.14 8.74 24.29
C ARG A 187 -15.39 8.41 23.48
N GLN A 188 -15.66 9.19 22.44
CA GLN A 188 -16.83 9.06 21.60
C GLN A 188 -16.75 7.76 20.78
N THR A 189 -17.83 6.97 20.78
CA THR A 189 -17.91 5.69 20.06
C THR A 189 -17.73 5.84 18.55
N TYR A 190 -18.07 7.02 18.02
CA TYR A 190 -17.91 7.34 16.60
C TYR A 190 -16.52 7.90 16.24
N SER A 191 -15.58 8.03 17.19
CA SER A 191 -14.25 8.59 16.91
C SER A 191 -13.48 7.82 15.83
N ALA A 192 -13.64 6.49 15.81
CA ALA A 192 -13.03 5.60 14.82
C ALA A 192 -13.71 5.69 13.43
N THR A 193 -15.01 5.94 13.41
CA THR A 193 -15.82 5.84 12.20
C THR A 193 -16.15 7.20 11.60
N MET A 194 -16.17 8.29 12.36
CA MET A 194 -16.54 9.67 11.96
C MET A 194 -15.55 10.70 12.54
N PRO A 195 -14.26 10.68 12.16
CA PRO A 195 -13.28 11.64 12.65
C PRO A 195 -13.59 13.10 12.27
N GLU A 196 -14.36 13.34 11.19
CA GLU A 196 -14.80 14.68 10.81
C GLU A 196 -15.87 15.28 11.75
N ALA A 197 -16.54 14.47 12.56
CA ALA A 197 -17.52 14.92 13.54
C ALA A 197 -16.89 15.33 14.89
N LEU A 198 -15.59 15.05 15.07
CA LEU A 198 -14.83 15.43 16.26
C LEU A 198 -14.36 16.89 16.16
N ASP A 199 -13.96 17.46 17.31
CA ASP A 199 -13.33 18.77 17.36
C ASP A 199 -11.99 18.75 16.60
N GLN A 200 -11.96 19.48 15.49
CA GLN A 200 -10.83 19.52 14.58
C GLN A 200 -9.60 20.22 15.17
N ILE A 201 -9.81 21.18 16.08
CA ILE A 201 -8.73 21.89 16.76
C ILE A 201 -8.07 20.92 17.76
N GLU A 202 -8.89 20.21 18.54
CA GLU A 202 -8.37 19.22 19.48
C GLU A 202 -7.62 18.09 18.74
N ILE A 203 -8.13 17.58 17.63
CA ILE A 203 -7.41 16.56 16.83
C ILE A 203 -6.05 17.11 16.38
N ALA A 204 -5.99 18.35 15.91
CA ALA A 204 -4.75 18.96 15.44
C ALA A 204 -3.70 19.05 16.57
N ASP A 205 -4.11 19.51 17.76
CA ASP A 205 -3.21 19.58 18.91
C ASP A 205 -2.70 18.21 19.34
N ARG A 206 -3.58 17.21 19.38
CA ARG A 206 -3.18 15.82 19.70
C ARG A 206 -2.26 15.23 18.64
N PHE A 207 -2.52 15.52 17.37
CA PHE A 207 -1.69 15.07 16.26
C PHE A 207 -0.27 15.63 16.36
N VAL A 208 -0.10 16.93 16.58
CA VAL A 208 1.24 17.54 16.70
C VAL A 208 2.02 16.93 17.86
N ASN A 209 1.36 16.71 19.00
CA ASN A 209 1.99 16.06 20.16
C ASN A 209 2.43 14.62 19.84
N ASP A 210 1.58 13.82 19.20
CA ASP A 210 1.90 12.45 18.82
C ASP A 210 3.00 12.38 17.74
N LEU A 211 3.03 13.35 16.82
CA LEU A 211 4.07 13.48 15.80
C LEU A 211 5.44 13.77 16.42
N CYS A 212 5.50 14.71 17.36
CA CYS A 212 6.72 15.01 18.12
C CYS A 212 7.16 13.81 18.98
N GLY A 213 6.21 13.10 19.58
CA GLY A 213 6.46 11.85 20.31
C GLY A 213 7.10 10.78 19.43
N LEU A 214 6.54 10.56 18.23
CA LEU A 214 7.10 9.62 17.25
C LEU A 214 8.48 10.06 16.74
N ASN A 215 8.70 11.37 16.50
CA ASN A 215 10.00 11.90 16.07
C ASN A 215 11.10 11.63 17.11
N SER A 216 10.73 11.64 18.39
CA SER A 216 11.64 11.43 19.52
C SER A 216 11.81 9.97 19.90
N ASP A 217 11.01 9.06 19.32
CA ASP A 217 11.02 7.63 19.66
C ASP A 217 12.30 6.94 19.13
N PRO A 218 13.14 6.37 20.03
CA PRO A 218 14.35 5.66 19.63
C PRO A 218 14.08 4.37 18.84
N LEU A 219 12.98 3.67 19.15
CA LEU A 219 12.59 2.43 18.46
C LEU A 219 12.12 2.71 17.04
N PHE A 220 11.47 3.87 16.84
CA PHE A 220 11.12 4.32 15.50
C PHE A 220 12.36 4.79 14.72
N SER A 221 13.21 5.60 15.35
CA SER A 221 14.40 6.19 14.70
C SER A 221 15.47 5.16 14.33
N ALA A 222 15.57 4.05 15.09
CA ALA A 222 16.37 2.85 14.83
C ALA A 222 17.56 3.04 13.86
N GLY A 223 18.68 3.54 14.37
CA GLY A 223 19.93 3.71 13.62
C GLY A 223 20.15 5.07 12.98
N LEU A 224 19.12 5.92 12.92
CA LEU A 224 19.26 7.30 12.48
C LEU A 224 19.91 8.18 13.57
N PRO A 225 20.70 9.20 13.18
CA PRO A 225 21.21 10.17 14.13
C PRO A 225 20.06 10.92 14.82
N PRO A 226 20.30 11.45 16.04
CA PRO A 226 19.36 12.38 16.66
C PRO A 226 19.11 13.55 15.71
N ALA A 227 17.85 13.96 15.61
CA ALA A 227 17.44 15.09 14.78
C ALA A 227 16.96 16.19 15.71
N ASP A 228 17.52 17.39 15.57
CA ASP A 228 17.09 18.59 16.31
C ASP A 228 15.77 19.16 15.76
N SER A 229 15.38 18.73 14.55
CA SER A 229 14.16 19.11 13.87
C SER A 229 13.28 17.90 13.55
N LEU A 230 12.06 18.16 13.08
CA LEU A 230 11.20 17.13 12.53
C LEU A 230 11.89 16.48 11.33
N ARG A 231 11.99 15.15 11.33
CA ARG A 231 12.60 14.40 10.23
C ARG A 231 11.79 14.56 8.93
N ASP A 232 12.47 14.66 7.79
CA ASP A 232 11.86 14.93 6.47
C ASP A 232 10.69 14.01 6.12
N HIS A 233 10.82 12.71 6.41
CA HIS A 233 9.77 11.73 6.13
C HIS A 233 8.53 11.89 7.02
N LEU A 234 8.62 12.62 8.14
CA LEU A 234 7.49 12.94 9.01
C LEU A 234 6.81 14.26 8.60
N VAL A 235 7.54 15.20 7.99
CA VAL A 235 6.99 16.46 7.46
C VAL A 235 5.83 16.19 6.50
N ARG A 236 5.91 15.13 5.69
CA ARG A 236 4.83 14.75 4.77
C ARG A 236 3.51 14.49 5.48
N TYR A 237 3.52 13.93 6.70
CA TYR A 237 2.30 13.66 7.45
C TYR A 237 1.67 14.93 7.99
N LEU A 238 2.50 15.94 8.29
CA LEU A 238 2.03 17.27 8.64
C LEU A 238 1.30 17.90 7.44
N ILE A 239 1.89 17.84 6.25
CA ILE A 239 1.26 18.30 5.00
C ILE A 239 -0.04 17.52 4.73
N MET A 240 -0.01 16.19 4.81
CA MET A 240 -1.19 15.34 4.61
C MET A 240 -2.35 15.65 5.56
N PHE A 241 -2.06 16.14 6.77
CA PHE A 241 -3.06 16.43 7.79
C PHE A 241 -3.66 17.84 7.70
N PHE A 242 -2.82 18.85 7.48
CA PHE A 242 -3.23 20.26 7.50
C PHE A 242 -3.70 20.76 6.12
N ASP A 243 -3.08 20.31 5.03
CA ASP A 243 -3.37 20.83 3.69
C ASP A 243 -4.57 20.12 3.04
N TYR A 244 -5.01 19.00 3.60
CA TYR A 244 -6.10 18.19 3.06
C TYR A 244 -7.26 18.04 4.04
N GLY A 245 -8.48 18.06 3.51
CA GLY A 245 -9.70 17.83 4.29
C GLY A 245 -10.16 16.38 4.31
N TYR A 246 -11.11 16.07 5.18
CA TYR A 246 -11.88 14.83 5.07
C TYR A 246 -12.72 14.84 3.79
N GLY A 247 -12.76 13.71 3.08
CA GLY A 247 -13.65 13.58 1.93
C GLY A 247 -15.12 13.70 2.34
N ARG A 248 -15.97 14.24 1.45
CA ARG A 248 -17.43 14.20 1.62
C ARG A 248 -17.88 12.73 1.74
N ARG A 249 -18.76 12.47 2.69
CA ARG A 249 -19.32 11.12 2.91
C ARG A 249 -20.61 10.96 2.14
N SER A 250 -20.60 10.00 1.24
CA SER A 250 -21.81 9.32 0.78
C SER A 250 -21.73 7.89 1.30
N LEU A 251 -22.85 7.30 1.75
CA LEU A 251 -22.90 5.87 2.10
C LEU A 251 -22.38 4.98 0.95
N PHE A 252 -22.55 5.45 -0.28
CA PHE A 252 -22.00 4.84 -1.47
C PHE A 252 -20.47 4.97 -1.57
N ASP A 253 -19.91 6.11 -1.16
CA ASP A 253 -18.47 6.33 -1.12
C ASP A 253 -17.80 5.50 -0.02
N ASP A 254 -18.46 5.29 1.11
CA ASP A 254 -17.94 4.43 2.19
C ASP A 254 -17.95 2.95 1.76
N PHE A 255 -19.01 2.50 1.09
CA PHE A 255 -19.07 1.18 0.47
C PHE A 255 -18.01 1.01 -0.63
N LEU A 256 -17.83 2.01 -1.50
CA LEU A 256 -16.79 2.02 -2.53
C LEU A 256 -15.40 2.05 -1.92
N ARG A 257 -15.15 2.79 -0.84
CA ARG A 257 -13.86 2.82 -0.13
C ARG A 257 -13.56 1.49 0.54
N GLU A 258 -14.55 0.84 1.16
CA GLU A 258 -14.36 -0.48 1.74
C GLU A 258 -14.13 -1.55 0.66
N PHE A 259 -14.88 -1.48 -0.44
CA PHE A 259 -14.70 -2.35 -1.60
C PHE A 259 -13.34 -2.13 -2.27
N MET A 260 -12.98 -0.90 -2.58
CA MET A 260 -11.67 -0.52 -3.11
C MET A 260 -10.55 -0.86 -2.13
N GLY A 261 -10.75 -0.65 -0.83
CA GLY A 261 -9.85 -1.07 0.25
C GLY A 261 -9.55 -2.56 0.17
N ARG A 262 -10.58 -3.39 0.07
CA ARG A 262 -10.45 -4.85 -0.14
C ARG A 262 -9.74 -5.21 -1.46
N HIS A 263 -9.70 -4.30 -2.43
CA HIS A 263 -9.11 -4.46 -3.76
C HIS A 263 -7.86 -3.59 -4.01
N ARG A 264 -7.29 -2.92 -2.99
CA ARG A 264 -6.04 -2.14 -3.14
C ARG A 264 -4.92 -3.06 -3.60
N SER A 265 -4.07 -2.53 -4.47
CA SER A 265 -3.10 -3.22 -5.35
C SER A 265 -1.92 -3.94 -4.67
N PHE A 266 -2.12 -4.51 -3.48
CA PHE A 266 -1.20 -5.48 -2.89
C PHE A 266 -1.70 -6.91 -3.16
N GLN A 267 -1.14 -7.59 -4.17
CA GLN A 267 -1.54 -8.94 -4.56
C GLN A 267 -0.74 -10.03 -3.84
N TRP A 268 -1.43 -10.85 -3.04
CA TRP A 268 -1.12 -12.28 -2.89
C TRP A 268 -2.11 -13.05 -3.78
N PRO A 269 -1.75 -14.23 -4.34
CA PRO A 269 -2.59 -14.93 -5.30
C PRO A 269 -3.98 -15.16 -4.74
N ASP A 270 -4.99 -14.65 -5.46
CA ASP A 270 -6.38 -14.74 -5.06
C ASP A 270 -6.77 -16.21 -4.88
N ARG A 271 -7.30 -16.54 -3.70
CA ARG A 271 -8.18 -17.70 -3.59
C ARG A 271 -9.43 -17.36 -4.38
N LYS A 272 -9.65 -18.05 -5.50
CA LYS A 272 -10.88 -17.93 -6.29
C LYS A 272 -12.08 -18.12 -5.35
N PRO A 273 -13.00 -17.16 -5.22
CA PRO A 273 -14.23 -17.38 -4.49
C PRO A 273 -15.09 -18.38 -5.27
N THR A 274 -15.27 -19.58 -4.70
CA THR A 274 -16.14 -20.61 -5.26
C THR A 274 -17.57 -20.31 -4.83
N ILE A 275 -18.25 -19.43 -5.57
CA ILE A 275 -19.71 -19.28 -5.44
C ILE A 275 -20.36 -20.29 -6.39
N SER A 276 -21.32 -21.07 -5.90
CA SER A 276 -22.06 -22.04 -6.70
C SER A 276 -22.93 -21.33 -7.74
N THR A 277 -22.99 -21.87 -8.96
CA THR A 277 -23.76 -21.31 -10.09
C THR A 277 -25.25 -21.19 -9.77
N SER A 278 -25.81 -22.18 -9.06
CA SER A 278 -27.21 -22.19 -8.62
C SER A 278 -27.58 -21.00 -7.73
N ARG A 279 -26.68 -20.59 -6.85
CA ARG A 279 -26.93 -19.48 -5.92
C ARG A 279 -26.91 -18.13 -6.65
N VAL A 280 -26.06 -17.99 -7.67
CA VAL A 280 -26.01 -16.80 -8.53
C VAL A 280 -27.30 -16.62 -9.33
N GLU A 281 -27.85 -17.71 -9.87
CA GLU A 281 -29.11 -17.69 -10.63
C GLU A 281 -30.29 -17.24 -9.77
N THR A 282 -30.38 -17.73 -8.53
CA THR A 282 -31.43 -17.32 -7.58
C THR A 282 -31.36 -15.83 -7.25
N ILE A 283 -30.15 -15.29 -7.06
CA ILE A 283 -29.97 -13.90 -6.60
C ILE A 283 -30.26 -12.87 -7.71
N PHE A 284 -29.88 -13.19 -8.95
CA PHE A 284 -30.16 -12.31 -10.10
C PHE A 284 -31.54 -12.57 -10.73
N GLU A 285 -32.21 -13.65 -10.34
CA GLU A 285 -33.40 -14.26 -10.96
C GLU A 285 -33.24 -14.36 -12.48
N MET A 286 -32.06 -14.81 -12.92
CA MET A 286 -31.72 -15.00 -14.33
C MET A 286 -30.89 -16.26 -14.46
N THR A 287 -30.98 -16.90 -15.61
CA THR A 287 -30.19 -18.10 -15.87
C THR A 287 -28.71 -17.75 -16.01
N TRP A 288 -27.84 -18.70 -15.69
CA TRP A 288 -26.40 -18.50 -15.80
C TRP A 288 -25.96 -18.18 -17.23
N GLN A 289 -26.64 -18.76 -18.24
CA GLN A 289 -26.38 -18.50 -19.66
C GLN A 289 -26.68 -17.04 -20.04
N GLU A 290 -27.79 -16.47 -19.58
CA GLU A 290 -28.11 -15.06 -19.82
C GLU A 290 -27.10 -14.13 -19.14
N LEU A 291 -26.72 -14.44 -17.89
CA LEU A 291 -25.73 -13.66 -17.15
C LEU A 291 -24.34 -13.72 -17.81
N GLN A 292 -23.98 -14.82 -18.44
CA GLN A 292 -22.75 -14.94 -19.23
C GLN A 292 -22.80 -14.15 -20.54
N ALA A 293 -23.93 -14.15 -21.23
CA ALA A 293 -24.11 -13.45 -22.51
C ALA A 293 -24.11 -11.91 -22.39
N MET A 294 -24.44 -11.35 -21.22
CA MET A 294 -24.49 -9.90 -21.02
C MET A 294 -23.14 -9.19 -21.19
N SER A 295 -23.16 -7.98 -21.74
CA SER A 295 -22.01 -7.08 -21.67
C SER A 295 -21.75 -6.58 -20.24
N LYS A 296 -20.55 -6.09 -19.96
CA LYS A 296 -20.20 -5.47 -18.67
C LYS A 296 -21.14 -4.32 -18.30
N ARG A 297 -21.58 -3.54 -19.30
CA ARG A 297 -22.52 -2.42 -19.11
C ARG A 297 -23.90 -2.91 -18.70
N GLU A 298 -24.40 -3.97 -19.34
CA GLU A 298 -25.71 -4.57 -19.03
C GLU A 298 -25.71 -5.24 -17.65
N LEU A 299 -24.64 -5.99 -17.32
CA LEU A 299 -24.49 -6.60 -16.00
C LEU A 299 -24.46 -5.55 -14.88
N THR A 300 -23.79 -4.41 -15.11
CA THR A 300 -23.73 -3.30 -14.15
C THR A 300 -25.09 -2.61 -13.99
N ARG A 301 -25.88 -2.50 -15.07
CA ARG A 301 -27.24 -1.95 -15.01
C ARG A 301 -28.19 -2.88 -14.25
N LEU A 302 -28.06 -4.20 -14.46
CA LEU A 302 -28.82 -5.22 -13.74
C LEU A 302 -28.50 -5.21 -12.24
N TYR A 303 -27.21 -5.18 -11.90
CA TYR A 303 -26.75 -5.07 -10.52
C TYR A 303 -27.33 -3.83 -9.81
N ARG A 304 -27.26 -2.65 -10.43
CA ARG A 304 -27.82 -1.41 -9.84
C ARG A 304 -29.33 -1.50 -9.59
N ARG A 305 -30.06 -2.17 -10.48
CA ARG A 305 -31.51 -2.39 -10.32
C ARG A 305 -31.80 -3.30 -9.12
N ARG A 306 -31.08 -4.42 -9.01
CA ARG A 306 -31.20 -5.39 -7.90
C ARG A 306 -30.75 -4.80 -6.58
N ALA A 307 -29.63 -4.08 -6.57
CA ALA A 307 -29.10 -3.42 -5.39
C ALA A 307 -30.08 -2.37 -4.82
N LYS A 308 -30.83 -1.68 -5.69
CA LYS A 308 -31.88 -0.73 -5.25
C LYS A 308 -33.10 -1.43 -4.63
N GLN A 309 -33.45 -2.62 -5.11
CA GLN A 309 -34.57 -3.41 -4.60
C GLN A 309 -34.23 -4.14 -3.30
N LEU A 310 -33.03 -4.68 -3.20
CA LEU A 310 -32.53 -5.45 -2.06
C LEU A 310 -31.80 -4.58 -1.03
N HIS A 311 -31.85 -3.24 -1.20
CA HIS A 311 -31.18 -2.33 -0.26
C HIS A 311 -31.86 -2.41 1.11
N PRO A 312 -31.09 -2.53 2.21
CA PRO A 312 -31.65 -2.57 3.57
C PRO A 312 -32.50 -1.33 3.91
N ASP A 313 -32.12 -0.15 3.42
CA ASP A 313 -32.89 1.10 3.62
C ASP A 313 -34.24 1.12 2.88
N SER A 314 -34.44 0.21 1.92
CA SER A 314 -35.73 0.00 1.23
C SER A 314 -36.56 -1.13 1.85
N GLY A 315 -36.13 -1.71 2.98
CA GLY A 315 -36.75 -2.86 3.65
C GLY A 315 -36.24 -4.23 3.18
N GLY A 316 -35.10 -4.30 2.49
CA GLY A 316 -34.50 -5.54 1.99
C GLY A 316 -33.67 -6.32 3.02
N ASP A 317 -33.47 -7.62 2.77
CA ASP A 317 -32.64 -8.49 3.62
C ASP A 317 -31.13 -8.24 3.40
N HIS A 318 -30.45 -7.89 4.49
CA HIS A 318 -29.00 -7.64 4.52
C HIS A 318 -28.18 -8.83 4.00
N GLN A 319 -28.62 -10.07 4.24
CA GLN A 319 -27.92 -11.26 3.79
C GLN A 319 -28.04 -11.45 2.26
N GLN A 320 -29.20 -11.13 1.69
CA GLN A 320 -29.43 -11.16 0.24
C GLN A 320 -28.60 -10.09 -0.48
N PHE A 321 -28.39 -8.93 0.16
CA PHE A 321 -27.53 -7.88 -0.38
C PHE A 321 -26.05 -8.27 -0.41
N ILE A 322 -25.55 -8.94 0.64
CA ILE A 322 -24.18 -9.48 0.69
C ILE A 322 -23.98 -10.53 -0.42
N ASP A 323 -24.96 -11.43 -0.58
CA ASP A 323 -24.92 -12.49 -1.59
C ASP A 323 -24.94 -11.92 -3.02
N LEU A 324 -25.72 -10.87 -3.28
CA LEU A 324 -25.74 -10.13 -4.56
C LEU A 324 -24.38 -9.52 -4.90
N ASN A 325 -23.70 -8.93 -3.92
CA ASN A 325 -22.38 -8.32 -4.11
C ASN A 325 -21.32 -9.36 -4.46
N ALA A 326 -21.33 -10.49 -3.76
CA ALA A 326 -20.40 -11.59 -3.99
C ALA A 326 -20.59 -12.19 -5.40
N ALA A 327 -21.86 -12.38 -5.81
CA ALA A 327 -22.21 -12.92 -7.11
C ALA A 327 -21.83 -11.97 -8.27
N TYR A 328 -22.08 -10.66 -8.12
CA TYR A 328 -21.68 -9.64 -9.10
C TYR A 328 -20.15 -9.59 -9.30
N ALA A 329 -19.38 -9.62 -8.21
CA ALA A 329 -17.92 -9.62 -8.27
C ALA A 329 -17.37 -10.87 -9.00
N SER A 330 -17.93 -12.05 -8.72
CA SER A 330 -17.54 -13.29 -9.40
C SER A 330 -17.83 -13.25 -10.92
N LEU A 331 -18.97 -12.67 -11.33
CA LEU A 331 -19.34 -12.53 -12.74
C LEU A 331 -18.48 -11.49 -13.48
N LEU A 332 -18.14 -10.38 -12.82
CA LEU A 332 -17.24 -9.35 -13.38
C LEU A 332 -15.85 -9.89 -13.67
N ILE A 333 -15.30 -10.72 -12.77
CA ILE A 333 -13.97 -11.32 -12.94
C ILE A 333 -13.94 -12.32 -14.10
N ARG A 334 -15.07 -12.99 -14.37
CA ARG A 334 -15.18 -14.00 -15.45
C ARG A 334 -15.44 -13.39 -16.83
N LYS A 335 -15.90 -12.15 -16.91
CA LYS A 335 -16.07 -11.43 -18.19
C LYS A 335 -14.73 -10.86 -18.61
N LYS A 336 -14.05 -11.53 -19.54
CA LYS A 336 -12.90 -10.94 -20.26
C LYS A 336 -13.37 -9.68 -21.00
N SER A 337 -12.47 -8.70 -21.09
CA SER A 337 -12.68 -7.44 -21.81
C SER A 337 -13.19 -7.66 -23.23
#